data_AF-A0A3D0RRD0-F1
#
_entry.id   AF-A0A3D0RRD0-F1
#
_cell.length_a   1.000
_cell.length_b   1.000
_cell.length_c   1.000
_cell.angle_alpha   90.00
_cell.angle_beta   90.00
_cell.angle_gamma   90.00
#
_symmetry.space_group_name_H-M   'P 1'
#
loop_
_entity.id
_entity.type
_entity.pdbx_description
1 polymer ?
#
loop_
_entity_poly.entity_id
_entity_poly.type
_entity_poly.pdbx_seq_one_letter_code
_entity_poly.pdbx_strand_id
1 'polypeptide(L)'
;FDEYIREGKNLGGVKKSIFARNVLEHMTNVGILPNYAFPETGVQLHAHVISSAIAGTTNRTLDKSFELVRPASQAIKELAPENYFYTQGYRFEISGVNTFDWSDQALFHDKRFCSKCDHLE
;
A
#
# COMPACT_ATOMS: atom_id res chain seq x y z
N PHE A 1 -24.89 1.36 28.78
CA PHE A 1 -24.05 0.39 29.51
C PHE A 1 -23.32 -0.54 28.53
N ASP A 2 -24.02 -1.15 27.56
CA ASP A 2 -23.39 -2.02 26.54
C ASP A 2 -22.30 -1.34 25.70
N GLU A 3 -22.45 -0.04 25.42
CA GLU A 3 -21.45 0.75 24.67
C GLU A 3 -20.09 0.82 25.40
N TYR A 4 -20.11 1.11 26.71
CA TYR A 4 -18.90 1.14 27.53
C TYR A 4 -18.21 -0.22 27.64
N ILE A 5 -18.98 -1.32 27.65
CA ILE A 5 -18.42 -2.68 27.64
C ILE A 5 -17.74 -2.99 26.31
N ARG A 6 -18.32 -2.54 25.19
CA ARG A 6 -17.74 -2.67 23.85
C ARG A 6 -16.44 -1.87 23.72
N GLU A 7 -16.44 -0.64 24.22
CA GLU A 7 -15.26 0.23 24.21
C GLU A 7 -14.13 -0.34 25.07
N GLY A 8 -14.44 -0.89 26.26
CA GLY A 8 -13.47 -1.57 27.10
C GLY A 8 -12.83 -2.80 26.43
N LYS A 9 -13.62 -3.57 25.67
CA LYS A 9 -13.08 -4.69 24.86
C LYS A 9 -12.17 -4.21 23.72
N ASN A 10 -12.54 -3.13 23.04
CA ASN A 10 -11.71 -2.55 21.98
C ASN A 10 -10.35 -2.09 22.53
N LEU A 11 -10.36 -1.35 23.64
CA LEU A 11 -9.14 -0.91 24.32
C LEU A 11 -8.28 -2.09 24.80
N GLY A 12 -8.91 -3.14 25.33
CA GLY A 12 -8.21 -4.38 25.69
C GLY A 12 -7.53 -5.05 24.50
N GLY A 13 -8.18 -5.08 23.34
CA GLY A 13 -7.62 -5.59 22.09
C GLY A 13 -6.42 -4.77 21.60
N VAL A 14 -6.53 -3.44 21.63
CA VAL A 14 -5.42 -2.53 21.28
C VAL A 14 -4.26 -2.69 22.25
N LYS A 15 -4.51 -2.79 23.56
CA LYS A 15 -3.46 -3.04 24.55
C LYS A 15 -2.73 -4.35 24.26
N LYS A 16 -3.46 -5.42 23.96
CA LYS A 16 -2.88 -6.72 23.63
C LYS A 16 -2.05 -6.68 22.35
N SER A 17 -2.48 -5.95 21.33
CA SER A 17 -1.72 -5.81 20.07
C SER A 17 -0.43 -5.01 20.28
N ILE A 18 -0.44 -3.99 21.13
CA ILE A 18 0.78 -3.25 21.51
C ILE A 18 1.79 -4.18 22.21
N PHE A 19 1.35 -4.98 23.17
CA PHE A 19 2.25 -5.93 23.87
C PHE A 19 2.73 -7.08 22.99
N ALA A 20 1.98 -7.45 21.95
CA ALA A 20 2.38 -8.49 21.01
C ALA A 20 3.41 -8.03 19.98
N ARG A 21 3.59 -6.71 19.77
CA ARG A 21 4.59 -6.18 18.85
C ARG A 21 5.99 -6.36 19.43
N ASN A 22 6.91 -6.85 18.60
CA ASN A 22 8.32 -6.92 18.98
C ASN A 22 8.89 -5.49 19.06
N VAL A 23 9.38 -5.10 20.23
CA VAL A 23 9.92 -3.76 20.49
C VAL A 23 11.10 -3.45 19.58
N LEU A 24 11.99 -4.42 19.35
CA LEU A 24 13.17 -4.23 18.53
C LEU A 24 12.80 -4.02 17.05
N GLU A 25 11.86 -4.83 16.53
CA GLU A 25 11.31 -4.68 15.19
C GLU A 25 10.61 -3.32 15.01
N HIS A 26 9.84 -2.89 16.02
CA HIS A 26 9.19 -1.58 15.97
C HIS A 26 10.21 -0.45 15.90
N MET A 27 11.24 -0.47 16.76
CA MET A 27 12.28 0.55 16.80
C MET A 27 13.10 0.61 15.50
N THR A 28 13.31 -0.53 14.84
CA THR A 28 13.94 -0.56 13.50
C THR A 28 13.02 0.00 12.42
N ASN A 29 11.73 -0.32 12.46
CA ASN A 29 10.75 0.13 11.45
C ASN A 29 10.48 1.64 11.52
N VAL A 30 10.51 2.24 12.72
CA VAL A 30 10.37 3.71 12.87
C VAL A 30 11.68 4.47 12.65
N GLY A 31 12.79 3.77 12.36
CA GLY A 31 14.08 4.38 12.08
C GLY A 31 14.86 4.86 13.32
N ILE A 32 14.48 4.45 14.52
CA ILE A 32 15.23 4.75 15.76
C ILE A 32 16.51 3.91 15.82
N LEU A 33 16.42 2.64 15.41
CA LEU A 33 17.55 1.73 15.36
C LEU A 33 17.86 1.37 13.90
N PRO A 34 19.15 1.30 13.51
CA PRO A 34 19.52 0.79 12.21
C PRO A 34 19.15 -0.70 12.08
N ASN A 35 18.50 -1.07 10.98
CA ASN A 35 18.06 -2.45 10.73
C ASN A 35 19.23 -3.31 10.24
N TYR A 36 19.86 -4.06 11.15
CA TYR A 36 20.98 -4.96 10.83
C TYR A 36 20.62 -6.46 10.90
N ALA A 37 19.38 -6.83 11.25
CA ALA A 37 19.05 -8.23 11.57
C ALA A 37 17.62 -8.68 11.24
N PHE A 38 16.69 -7.78 10.91
CA PHE A 38 15.33 -8.17 10.51
C PHE A 38 15.22 -8.21 8.99
N PRO A 39 14.48 -9.19 8.42
CA PRO A 39 14.05 -9.08 7.04
C PRO A 39 13.27 -7.77 6.91
N GLU A 40 13.81 -6.82 6.12
CA GLU A 40 13.13 -5.57 5.84
C GLU A 40 11.71 -5.86 5.33
N THR A 41 10.74 -5.05 5.77
CA THR A 41 9.41 -5.00 5.17
C THR A 41 9.58 -4.63 3.70
N GLY A 42 9.50 -5.64 2.83
CA GLY A 42 9.65 -5.45 1.40
C GLY A 42 8.55 -4.55 0.83
N VAL A 43 8.81 -4.01 -0.36
CA VAL A 43 7.84 -3.21 -1.12
C VAL A 43 6.90 -4.17 -1.86
N GLN A 44 5.60 -3.95 -1.69
CA GLN A 44 4.56 -4.69 -2.41
C GLN A 44 4.29 -4.04 -3.76
N LEU A 45 4.36 -4.82 -4.83
CA LEU A 45 3.95 -4.42 -6.16
C LEU A 45 2.60 -5.06 -6.47
N HIS A 46 1.58 -4.23 -6.70
CA HIS A 46 0.31 -4.62 -7.30
C HIS A 46 0.35 -4.29 -8.78
N ALA A 47 0.32 -5.31 -9.64
CA ALA A 47 0.40 -5.14 -11.08
C ALA A 47 -0.81 -5.78 -11.77
N HIS A 48 -1.38 -5.09 -12.76
CA HIS A 48 -2.53 -5.55 -13.53
C HIS A 48 -2.18 -5.58 -15.01
N VAL A 49 -2.38 -6.74 -15.65
CA VAL A 49 -2.30 -6.89 -17.10
C VAL A 49 -3.73 -6.85 -17.63
N ILE A 50 -4.06 -5.76 -18.33
CA ILE A 50 -5.36 -5.57 -18.97
C ILE A 50 -5.22 -6.00 -20.43
N SER A 51 -6.07 -6.94 -20.84
CA SER A 51 -6.17 -7.35 -22.24
C SER A 51 -6.99 -6.32 -23.04
N SER A 52 -6.44 -5.78 -24.12
CA SER A 52 -7.23 -4.94 -25.03
C SER A 52 -8.07 -5.84 -25.93
N ALA A 53 -9.40 -5.83 -25.76
CA ALA A 53 -10.30 -6.49 -26.70
C ALA A 53 -10.29 -5.74 -28.04
N ILE A 54 -9.67 -6.33 -29.06
CA ILE A 54 -9.79 -5.85 -30.44
C ILE A 54 -11.17 -6.28 -30.94
N ALA A 55 -11.95 -5.33 -31.48
CA ALA A 55 -13.28 -5.60 -32.02
C ALA A 55 -13.19 -6.65 -33.14
N GLY A 56 -13.68 -7.87 -32.88
CA GLY A 56 -13.76 -8.96 -33.86
C GLY A 56 -13.11 -10.29 -33.47
N THR A 57 -12.44 -10.40 -32.32
CA THR A 57 -11.80 -11.66 -31.90
C THR A 57 -12.46 -12.28 -30.67
N THR A 58 -12.93 -13.52 -30.76
CA THR A 58 -13.56 -14.28 -29.65
C THR A 58 -12.56 -14.74 -28.58
N ASN A 59 -11.26 -14.70 -28.86
CA ASN A 59 -10.22 -15.06 -27.89
C ASN A 59 -9.85 -13.85 -27.02
N ARG A 60 -10.59 -13.69 -25.93
CA ARG A 60 -10.21 -12.80 -24.83
C ARG A 60 -9.11 -13.47 -24.01
N THR A 61 -7.92 -12.89 -23.97
CA THR A 61 -6.97 -13.22 -22.91
C THR A 61 -7.54 -12.69 -21.60
N LEU A 62 -7.53 -13.50 -20.54
CA LEU A 62 -8.07 -13.08 -19.25
C LEU A 62 -7.14 -12.03 -18.62
N ASP A 63 -7.73 -11.01 -18.02
CA ASP A 63 -6.99 -10.05 -17.20
C ASP A 63 -6.32 -10.77 -16.04
N LYS A 64 -5.08 -10.39 -15.73
CA LYS A 64 -4.29 -11.00 -14.67
C LYS A 64 -3.80 -9.95 -13.69
N SER A 65 -4.04 -10.19 -12.40
CA SER A 65 -3.43 -9.44 -11.31
C SER A 65 -2.23 -10.23 -10.75
N PHE A 66 -1.20 -9.49 -10.37
CA PHE A 66 0.00 -10.03 -9.74
C PHE A 66 0.29 -9.23 -8.48
N GLU A 67 0.55 -9.95 -7.40
CA GLU A 67 1.02 -9.40 -6.13
C GLU A 67 2.36 -10.04 -5.80
N LEU A 68 3.38 -9.21 -5.58
CA LEU A 68 4.70 -9.70 -5.20
C LEU A 68 5.38 -8.73 -4.25
N VAL A 69 6.30 -9.27 -3.46
CA VAL A 69 7.10 -8.51 -2.50
C VAL A 69 8.55 -8.46 -2.99
N ARG A 70 9.12 -7.26 -3.05
CA ARG A 70 10.55 -7.05 -3.33
C ARG A 70 11.26 -6.52 -2.10
N PRO A 71 12.51 -6.94 -1.83
CA PRO A 71 13.32 -6.30 -0.79
C PRO A 71 13.41 -4.79 -1.02
N ALA A 72 13.30 -3.99 0.04
CA ALA A 72 13.23 -2.53 -0.10
C ALA A 72 14.45 -1.95 -0.83
N SER A 73 15.65 -2.46 -0.54
CA SER A 73 16.89 -2.06 -1.22
C SER A 73 16.90 -2.27 -2.74
N GLN A 74 16.24 -3.31 -3.26
CA GLN A 74 16.11 -3.55 -4.71
C GLN A 74 14.93 -2.76 -5.29
N ALA A 75 13.82 -2.73 -4.56
CA ALA A 75 12.59 -2.07 -4.97
C ALA A 75 12.78 -0.58 -5.28
N ILE A 76 13.63 0.14 -4.53
CA ILE A 76 13.92 1.56 -4.78
C ILE A 76 14.44 1.79 -6.22
N LYS A 77 15.20 0.84 -6.77
CA LYS A 77 15.75 0.96 -8.13
C LYS A 77 14.79 0.40 -9.17
N GLU A 78 14.20 -0.76 -8.90
CA GLU A 78 13.39 -1.49 -9.86
C GLU A 78 11.95 -0.96 -9.98
N LEU A 79 11.39 -0.45 -8.88
CA LEU A 79 10.00 0.03 -8.77
C LEU A 79 9.93 1.55 -8.68
N ALA A 80 10.95 2.26 -9.18
CA ALA A 80 10.90 3.70 -9.35
C ALA A 80 9.83 4.07 -10.41
N PRO A 81 9.13 5.22 -10.28
CA PRO A 81 8.22 5.71 -11.30
C PRO A 81 8.88 5.76 -12.68
N GLU A 82 8.12 5.44 -13.73
CA GLU A 82 8.58 5.40 -15.13
C GLU A 82 9.64 4.33 -15.44
N ASN A 83 9.96 3.44 -14.50
CA ASN A 83 10.82 2.31 -14.76
C ASN A 83 10.03 1.12 -15.36
N TYR A 84 10.77 0.21 -16.00
CA TYR A 84 10.23 -1.05 -16.51
C TYR A 84 10.65 -2.22 -15.62
N PHE A 85 9.67 -2.88 -15.04
CA PHE A 85 9.87 -4.05 -14.19
C PHE A 85 9.48 -5.33 -14.92
N TYR A 86 10.35 -6.34 -14.88
CA TYR A 86 10.17 -7.60 -15.60
C TYR A 86 9.97 -8.75 -14.61
N THR A 87 8.84 -9.44 -14.71
CA THR A 87 8.57 -10.61 -13.87
C THR A 87 7.58 -11.55 -14.54
N GLN A 88 7.71 -12.86 -14.30
CA GLN A 88 6.76 -13.89 -14.79
C GLN A 88 6.48 -13.81 -16.31
N GLY A 89 7.46 -13.33 -17.10
CA GLY A 89 7.32 -13.15 -18.55
C GLY A 89 6.60 -11.87 -19.00
N TYR A 90 6.21 -10.99 -18.08
CA TYR A 90 5.56 -9.71 -18.35
C TYR A 90 6.52 -8.53 -18.12
N ARG A 91 6.27 -7.44 -18.85
CA ARG A 91 6.91 -6.13 -18.68
C ARG A 91 5.87 -5.17 -18.12
N PHE A 92 6.13 -4.62 -16.95
CA PHE A 92 5.28 -3.64 -16.28
C PHE A 92 5.95 -2.27 -16.33
N GLU A 93 5.20 -1.27 -16.77
CA GLU A 93 5.56 0.13 -16.58
C GLU A 93 5.08 0.56 -15.20
N ILE A 94 5.99 1.08 -14.38
CA ILE A 94 5.65 1.50 -13.02
C ILE A 94 4.95 2.85 -13.08
N SER A 95 3.64 2.86 -12.80
CA SER A 95 2.81 4.06 -12.85
C SER A 95 3.08 5.04 -11.70
N GLY A 96 3.48 4.53 -10.53
CA GLY A 96 3.78 5.37 -9.38
C GLY A 96 3.96 4.57 -8.10
N VAL A 97 4.30 5.30 -7.05
CA VAL A 97 4.48 4.76 -5.69
C VAL A 97 3.40 5.34 -4.81
N ASN A 98 2.62 4.47 -4.15
CA ASN A 98 1.73 4.89 -3.08
C ASN A 98 2.59 5.20 -1.85
N THR A 99 2.74 6.47 -1.51
CA THR A 99 3.44 6.90 -0.29
C THR A 99 2.54 6.88 0.94
N PHE A 100 1.25 6.65 0.75
CA PHE A 100 0.24 6.67 1.81
C PHE A 100 -0.81 5.58 1.60
N ASP A 101 -1.42 5.13 2.69
CA ASP A 101 -2.56 4.23 2.64
C ASP A 101 -3.84 5.06 2.48
N TRP A 102 -4.50 4.93 1.34
CA TRP A 102 -5.76 5.65 1.05
C TRP A 102 -6.92 5.24 1.98
N SER A 103 -6.76 4.16 2.75
CA SER A 103 -7.72 3.78 3.79
C SER A 103 -7.50 4.49 5.13
N ASP A 104 -6.37 5.19 5.30
CA ASP A 104 -6.09 5.94 6.52
C ASP A 104 -6.98 7.18 6.62
N GLN A 105 -7.85 7.16 7.62
CA GLN A 105 -8.85 8.20 7.81
C GLN A 105 -8.24 9.56 8.15
N ALA A 106 -7.01 9.57 8.67
CA ALA A 106 -6.26 10.78 9.00
C ALA A 106 -5.80 11.57 7.77
N LEU A 107 -5.82 10.95 6.58
CA LEU A 107 -5.41 11.58 5.32
C LEU A 107 -6.58 12.18 4.52
N PHE A 108 -7.83 11.95 4.93
CA PHE A 108 -8.96 12.63 4.30
C PHE A 108 -8.95 14.11 4.68
N HIS A 109 -8.89 14.95 3.66
CA HIS A 109 -9.10 16.38 3.80
C HIS A 109 -10.53 16.70 3.38
N ASP A 110 -11.32 17.28 4.29
CA ASP A 110 -12.57 17.91 3.90
C ASP A 110 -12.25 19.10 3.00
N LYS A 111 -12.75 19.04 1.76
CA LYS A 111 -12.61 20.11 0.79
C LYS A 111 -13.98 20.62 0.39
N ARG A 112 -14.19 21.93 0.44
CA ARG A 112 -15.42 22.58 0.01
C ARG A 112 -15.18 23.42 -1.23
N PHE A 113 -16.00 23.19 -2.25
CA PHE A 113 -16.02 24.02 -3.44
C PHE A 113 -16.82 25.30 -3.17
N CYS A 114 -16.23 26.46 -3.44
CA CYS A 114 -16.97 27.72 -3.36
C CYS A 114 -17.99 27.80 -4.51
N SER A 115 -19.23 28.16 -4.20
CA SER A 115 -20.29 28.31 -5.21
C SER A 115 -20.16 29.59 -6.05
N LYS A 116 -19.23 30.49 -5.69
CA LYS A 116 -19.06 31.81 -6.32
C LYS A 116 -17.76 31.94 -7.11
N CYS A 117 -16.74 31.13 -6.80
CA CYS A 117 -15.46 31.15 -7.49
C CYS A 117 -14.82 29.76 -7.50
N ASP A 118 -13.81 29.56 -8.34
CA ASP A 118 -13.10 28.28 -8.51
C ASP A 118 -12.10 27.97 -7.38
N HIS A 119 -12.37 28.48 -6.17
CA HIS A 119 -11.54 28.28 -5.00
C HIS A 119 -11.97 27.02 -4.25
N LEU A 120 -10.97 26.22 -3.88
CA LEU A 120 -11.11 24.97 -3.12
C LEU A 120 -10.43 25.15 -1.76
N GLU A 121 -11.23 25.26 -0.70
CA GLU A 121 -10.74 25.26 0.70
C GLU A 121 -10.79 23.84 1.27
#